data_AF-X1D1T8-F1
#
_entry.id   AF-X1D1T8-F1
#
_cell.length_a   1.000
_cell.length_b   1.000
_cell.length_c   1.000
_cell.angle_alpha   90.00
_cell.angle_beta   90.00
_cell.angle_gamma   90.00
#
_symmetry.space_group_name_H-M   'P 1'
#
loop_
_entity.id
_entity.type
_entity.pdbx_description
1 polymer ?
#
loop_
_entity_poly.entity_id
_entity_poly.type
_entity_poly.pdbx_seq_one_letter_code
_entity_poly.pdbx_strand_id
1 'polypeptide(L)'
;MLRVGTSGYSFADWKGPVYPPTISNRDMLTYYAHELKFNAVEINYTYYRQPSARTLSAMLAKVPEDFDFTIKAYREMTHDIFDEKWHIKDHPQAFKIYREEITPLVERDRLGCVLVQFPTAFFPKPENRDYILTCKERLSDIPLVI
;
A
#
# COMPACT_ATOMS: atom_id res chain seq x y z
N MET A 1 -9.20 8.39 16.38
CA MET A 1 -10.34 7.92 15.57
C MET A 1 -10.02 6.52 15.06
N LEU A 2 -10.99 5.61 14.96
CA LEU A 2 -10.77 4.24 14.46
C LEU A 2 -11.11 4.18 12.97
N ARG A 3 -10.18 3.66 12.16
CA ARG A 3 -10.38 3.36 10.74
C ARG A 3 -10.56 1.87 10.56
N VAL A 4 -11.54 1.46 9.77
CA VAL A 4 -11.87 0.06 9.47
C VAL A 4 -12.02 -0.11 7.97
N GLY A 5 -11.41 -1.17 7.46
CA GLY A 5 -11.36 -1.51 6.05
C GLY A 5 -10.85 -2.93 5.84
N THR A 6 -10.48 -3.23 4.61
CA THR A 6 -10.00 -4.54 4.18
C THR A 6 -8.71 -4.40 3.38
N SER A 7 -7.99 -5.52 3.26
CA SER A 7 -6.82 -5.68 2.39
C SER A 7 -7.20 -5.73 0.92
N GLY A 8 -7.61 -4.58 0.38
CA GLY A 8 -8.12 -4.40 -0.98
C GLY A 8 -9.65 -4.38 -1.04
N TYR A 9 -10.17 -4.06 -2.22
CA TYR A 9 -11.61 -3.91 -2.48
C TYR A 9 -12.07 -4.53 -3.81
N SER A 10 -11.16 -4.91 -4.71
CA SER A 10 -11.47 -5.32 -6.08
C SER A 10 -11.39 -6.83 -6.26
N PHE A 11 -12.44 -7.54 -5.82
CA PHE A 11 -12.49 -9.01 -5.87
C PHE A 11 -13.68 -9.50 -6.68
N ALA A 12 -13.46 -10.48 -7.56
CA ALA A 12 -14.52 -11.09 -8.35
C ALA A 12 -15.54 -11.83 -7.46
N ASP A 13 -15.04 -12.55 -6.45
CA ASP A 13 -15.83 -13.34 -5.50
C ASP A 13 -16.75 -12.48 -4.61
N TRP A 14 -16.54 -11.17 -4.58
CA TRP A 14 -17.41 -10.24 -3.85
C TRP A 14 -18.66 -9.87 -4.64
N LYS A 15 -18.73 -10.13 -5.96
CA LYS A 15 -19.94 -9.86 -6.77
C LYS A 15 -21.05 -10.85 -6.43
N GLY A 16 -22.15 -10.35 -5.90
CA GLY A 16 -23.29 -11.12 -5.38
C GLY A 16 -23.36 -11.10 -3.85
N PRO A 17 -22.34 -11.62 -3.14
CA PRO A 17 -22.34 -11.65 -1.68
C PRO A 17 -22.16 -10.29 -1.00
N VAL A 18 -21.29 -9.42 -1.54
CA VAL A 18 -20.92 -8.13 -0.93
C VAL A 18 -21.29 -6.95 -1.84
N TYR A 19 -21.06 -7.10 -3.14
CA TYR A 19 -21.42 -6.13 -4.17
C TYR A 19 -22.63 -6.60 -4.98
N PRO A 20 -23.35 -5.68 -5.65
CA PRO A 20 -24.33 -6.04 -6.65
C PRO A 20 -23.71 -6.95 -7.73
N PRO A 21 -24.41 -8.00 -8.20
CA PRO A 21 -23.88 -8.92 -9.23
C PRO A 21 -23.42 -8.21 -10.51
N THR A 22 -24.06 -7.10 -10.85
CA THR A 22 -23.83 -6.33 -12.08
C THR A 22 -22.75 -5.24 -11.95
N ILE A 23 -22.11 -5.10 -10.77
CA ILE A 23 -21.15 -4.02 -10.55
C ILE A 23 -19.95 -4.12 -11.50
N SER A 24 -19.52 -2.99 -12.04
CA SER A 24 -18.29 -2.89 -12.80
C SER A 24 -17.08 -2.80 -11.86
N ASN A 25 -15.91 -3.30 -12.27
CA ASN A 25 -14.70 -3.19 -11.44
C ASN A 25 -14.29 -1.72 -11.19
N ARG A 26 -14.69 -0.80 -12.07
CA ARG A 26 -14.38 0.63 -11.95
C ARG A 26 -15.16 1.29 -10.81
N ASP A 27 -16.34 0.75 -10.48
CA ASP A 27 -17.26 1.32 -9.50
C ASP A 27 -17.10 0.66 -8.11
N MET A 28 -16.36 -0.44 -8.01
CA MET A 28 -16.15 -1.16 -6.74
C MET A 28 -15.59 -0.27 -5.63
N LEU A 29 -14.62 0.60 -5.91
CA LEU A 29 -14.08 1.50 -4.87
C LEU A 29 -15.13 2.50 -4.38
N THR A 30 -15.91 3.07 -5.30
CA THR A 30 -16.98 4.01 -4.96
C THR A 30 -18.04 3.30 -4.13
N TYR A 31 -18.47 2.10 -4.53
CA TYR A 31 -19.41 1.30 -3.75
C TYR A 31 -18.85 0.92 -2.37
N TYR A 32 -17.57 0.52 -2.32
CA TYR A 32 -16.88 0.17 -1.07
C TYR A 32 -16.87 1.33 -0.06
N ALA A 33 -16.55 2.55 -0.51
CA ALA A 33 -16.49 3.71 0.37
C ALA A 33 -17.89 4.30 0.67
N HIS A 34 -18.76 4.39 -0.33
CA HIS A 34 -20.03 5.10 -0.21
C HIS A 34 -21.20 4.21 0.22
N GLU A 35 -21.27 2.95 -0.21
CA GLU A 35 -22.40 2.06 0.11
C GLU A 35 -22.08 1.16 1.30
N LEU A 36 -20.90 0.55 1.33
CA LEU A 36 -20.46 -0.28 2.48
C LEU A 36 -19.97 0.55 3.67
N LYS A 37 -19.76 1.86 3.48
CA LYS A 37 -19.36 2.83 4.52
C LYS A 37 -18.03 2.50 5.21
N PHE A 38 -17.14 1.75 4.56
CA PHE A 38 -15.76 1.66 5.02
C PHE A 38 -15.08 3.03 4.90
N ASN A 39 -14.21 3.34 5.85
CA ASN A 39 -13.51 4.62 5.93
C ASN A 39 -11.99 4.47 5.73
N ALA A 40 -11.52 3.27 5.39
CA ALA A 40 -10.16 3.05 4.93
C ALA A 40 -10.06 1.82 4.03
N VAL A 41 -8.96 1.72 3.29
CA VAL A 41 -8.60 0.50 2.55
C VAL A 41 -7.10 0.38 2.40
N GLU A 42 -6.59 -0.86 2.43
CA GLU A 42 -5.20 -1.15 2.09
C GLU A 42 -5.05 -1.47 0.61
N ILE A 43 -4.11 -0.77 -0.05
CA ILE A 43 -3.78 -0.95 -1.46
C ILE A 43 -2.61 -1.92 -1.60
N ASN A 44 -2.90 -3.08 -2.20
CA ASN A 44 -1.96 -4.19 -2.32
C ASN A 44 -1.37 -4.40 -3.70
N TYR A 45 -1.93 -3.81 -4.77
CA TYR A 45 -1.35 -3.98 -6.10
C TYR A 45 0.09 -3.42 -6.17
N THR A 46 0.41 -2.45 -5.30
CA THR A 46 1.71 -1.81 -5.22
C THR A 46 2.83 -2.74 -4.80
N TYR A 47 2.49 -3.90 -4.21
CA TYR A 47 3.46 -4.96 -3.99
C TYR A 47 4.03 -5.49 -5.32
N TYR A 48 3.19 -5.64 -6.35
CA TYR A 48 3.59 -6.25 -7.62
C TYR A 48 4.16 -5.26 -8.64
N ARG A 49 3.84 -3.97 -8.51
CA ARG A 49 4.32 -2.90 -9.37
C ARG A 49 4.40 -1.61 -8.58
N GLN A 50 5.28 -0.69 -8.97
CA GLN A 50 5.31 0.63 -8.35
C GLN A 50 3.93 1.32 -8.36
N PRO A 51 3.62 2.17 -7.35
CA PRO A 51 2.43 2.99 -7.38
C PRO A 51 2.42 3.89 -8.61
N SER A 52 1.24 4.46 -8.90
CA SER A 52 1.13 5.50 -9.91
C SER A 52 0.34 6.65 -9.30
N ALA A 53 0.93 7.83 -9.27
CA ALA A 53 0.31 9.06 -8.80
C ALA A 53 -1.01 9.32 -9.54
N ARG A 54 -1.05 9.04 -10.85
CA ARG A 54 -2.27 9.11 -11.65
C ARG A 54 -3.36 8.17 -11.13
N THR A 55 -3.01 6.92 -10.82
CA THR A 55 -3.97 5.94 -10.29
C THR A 55 -4.44 6.33 -8.91
N LEU A 56 -3.54 6.76 -8.01
CA LEU A 56 -3.89 7.18 -6.66
C LEU A 56 -4.78 8.43 -6.66
N SER A 57 -4.49 9.43 -7.49
CA SER A 57 -5.36 10.59 -7.69
C SER A 57 -6.75 10.20 -8.20
N ALA A 58 -6.84 9.24 -9.12
CA ALA A 58 -8.12 8.73 -9.61
C ALA A 58 -8.89 7.94 -8.55
N MET A 59 -8.21 7.34 -7.57
CA MET A 59 -8.84 6.65 -6.44
C MET A 59 -9.34 7.64 -5.39
N LEU A 60 -8.56 8.67 -5.07
CA LEU A 60 -8.97 9.78 -4.20
C LEU A 60 -10.27 10.43 -4.69
N ALA A 61 -10.43 10.60 -6.00
CA ALA A 61 -11.64 11.18 -6.60
C ALA A 61 -12.91 10.30 -6.46
N LYS A 62 -12.79 9.06 -6.00
CA LYS A 62 -13.89 8.08 -5.90
C LYS A 62 -14.40 7.84 -4.49
N VAL A 63 -13.77 8.46 -3.50
CA VAL A 63 -14.02 8.22 -2.07
C VAL A 63 -14.34 9.54 -1.36
N PRO A 64 -14.99 9.51 -0.18
CA PRO A 64 -15.22 10.70 0.64
C PRO A 64 -13.92 11.41 1.04
N GLU A 65 -14.01 12.67 1.49
CA GLU A 65 -12.86 13.45 1.96
C GLU A 65 -12.18 12.87 3.22
N ASP A 66 -12.90 12.05 4.00
CA ASP A 66 -12.43 11.46 5.25
C ASP A 66 -12.18 9.93 5.13
N PHE A 67 -11.52 9.50 4.06
CA PHE A 67 -11.26 8.06 3.78
C PHE A 67 -9.76 7.76 3.63
N ASP A 68 -9.17 6.93 4.48
CA ASP A 68 -7.71 6.77 4.45
C ASP A 68 -7.27 5.60 3.56
N PHE A 69 -6.13 5.78 2.89
CA PHE A 69 -5.46 4.69 2.19
C PHE A 69 -4.24 4.27 3.00
N THR A 70 -4.10 2.97 3.24
CA THR A 70 -2.79 2.39 3.52
C THR A 70 -2.28 1.75 2.24
N ILE A 71 -0.96 1.69 2.07
CA ILE A 71 -0.37 1.21 0.83
C ILE A 71 0.76 0.24 1.15
N LYS A 72 0.76 -0.91 0.49
CA LYS A 72 1.81 -1.90 0.70
C LYS A 72 3.08 -1.47 -0.02
N ALA A 73 4.23 -1.64 0.63
CA ALA A 73 5.53 -1.40 0.04
C ALA A 73 5.73 -2.28 -1.21
N TYR A 74 6.45 -1.74 -2.20
CA TYR A 74 6.79 -2.49 -3.40
C TYR A 74 7.73 -3.66 -3.06
N ARG A 75 7.61 -4.79 -3.76
CA ARG A 75 8.35 -6.02 -3.43
C ARG A 75 9.87 -5.85 -3.44
N GLU A 76 10.44 -4.96 -4.24
CA GLU A 76 11.87 -4.63 -4.22
C GLU A 76 12.32 -3.90 -2.95
N MET A 77 11.38 -3.44 -2.11
CA MET A 77 11.67 -2.84 -0.81
C MET A 77 11.57 -3.86 0.34
N THR A 78 11.06 -5.07 0.10
CA THR A 78 10.73 -6.04 1.18
C THR A 78 11.05 -7.50 0.87
N HIS A 79 10.70 -8.00 -0.33
CA HIS A 79 10.76 -9.41 -0.68
C HIS A 79 11.92 -9.73 -1.63
N ASP A 80 12.22 -8.85 -2.59
CA ASP A 80 13.31 -9.04 -3.55
C ASP A 80 14.62 -8.40 -3.08
N ILE A 81 14.84 -8.45 -1.76
CA ILE A 81 15.94 -7.77 -1.05
C ILE A 81 17.11 -8.70 -0.73
N PHE A 82 17.10 -9.94 -1.24
CA PHE A 82 18.16 -10.92 -1.00
C PHE A 82 18.81 -11.32 -2.32
N ASP A 83 20.14 -11.40 -2.34
CA ASP A 83 20.89 -12.00 -3.43
C ASP A 83 20.88 -13.55 -3.35
N GLU A 84 21.52 -14.21 -4.31
CA GLU A 84 21.63 -15.68 -4.35
C GLU A 84 22.31 -16.29 -3.11
N LYS A 85 23.04 -15.47 -2.33
CA LYS A 85 23.77 -15.87 -1.13
C LYS A 85 23.07 -15.41 0.16
N TRP A 86 21.84 -14.91 0.08
CA TRP A 86 21.07 -14.38 1.21
C TRP A 86 21.66 -13.14 1.88
N HIS A 87 22.49 -12.37 1.18
CA HIS A 87 22.86 -11.03 1.62
C HIS A 87 21.81 -10.01 1.19
N ILE A 88 21.70 -8.93 1.97
CA ILE A 88 20.81 -7.82 1.61
C ILE A 88 21.28 -7.19 0.30
N LYS A 89 20.44 -7.30 -0.72
CA LYS A 89 20.51 -6.59 -2.00
C LYS A 89 19.52 -5.44 -1.95
N ASP A 90 20.05 -4.25 -1.79
CA ASP A 90 19.25 -3.05 -1.62
C ASP A 90 18.89 -2.35 -2.95
N HIS A 91 17.75 -1.65 -2.98
CA HIS A 91 17.15 -1.03 -4.17
C HIS A 91 16.77 0.43 -3.93
N PRO A 92 17.73 1.36 -3.75
CA PRO A 92 17.44 2.77 -3.41
C PRO A 92 16.54 3.47 -4.43
N GLN A 93 16.66 3.14 -5.72
CA GLN A 93 15.82 3.72 -6.77
C GLN A 93 14.34 3.33 -6.61
N ALA A 94 14.05 2.13 -6.08
CA ALA A 94 12.69 1.70 -5.82
C ALA A 94 12.02 2.59 -4.76
N PHE A 95 12.75 2.96 -3.70
CA PHE A 95 12.26 3.90 -2.68
C PHE A 95 12.01 5.29 -3.26
N LYS A 96 12.92 5.79 -4.10
CA LYS A 96 12.78 7.12 -4.72
C LYS A 96 11.49 7.20 -5.57
N ILE A 97 11.31 6.25 -6.48
CA ILE A 97 10.11 6.18 -7.33
C ILE A 97 8.85 6.04 -6.45
N TYR A 98 8.89 5.14 -5.46
CA TYR A 98 7.75 4.92 -4.59
C TYR A 98 7.29 6.20 -3.88
N ARG A 99 8.25 6.95 -3.31
CA ARG A 99 7.97 8.24 -2.66
C ARG A 99 7.31 9.24 -3.61
N GLU A 100 7.89 9.41 -4.79
CA GLU A 100 7.37 10.32 -5.81
C GLU A 100 5.93 9.94 -6.19
N GLU A 101 5.67 8.65 -6.40
CA GLU A 101 4.37 8.17 -6.89
C GLU A 101 3.26 8.18 -5.82
N ILE A 102 3.57 8.10 -4.52
CA ILE A 102 2.56 8.19 -3.45
C ILE A 102 2.19 9.62 -3.03
N THR A 103 2.92 10.62 -3.54
CA THR A 103 2.73 12.04 -3.21
C THR A 103 1.27 12.50 -3.18
N PRO A 104 0.37 12.09 -4.11
CA PRO A 104 -1.03 12.52 -4.05
C PRO A 104 -1.76 12.14 -2.75
N LEU A 105 -1.41 11.02 -2.11
CA LEU A 105 -2.00 10.63 -0.83
C LEU A 105 -1.40 11.46 0.32
N VAL A 106 -0.10 11.74 0.26
CA VAL A 106 0.61 12.54 1.28
C VAL A 106 0.12 13.99 1.27
N GLU A 107 0.10 14.64 0.10
CA GLU A 107 -0.30 16.05 -0.04
C GLU A 107 -1.77 16.30 0.32
N ARG A 108 -2.62 15.27 0.22
CA ARG A 108 -4.03 15.34 0.58
C ARG A 108 -4.31 14.96 2.03
N ASP A 109 -3.29 14.56 2.79
CA ASP A 109 -3.42 14.01 4.15
C ASP A 109 -4.34 12.77 4.19
N ARG A 110 -4.14 11.86 3.22
CA ARG A 110 -4.95 10.65 3.00
C ARG A 110 -4.14 9.37 3.02
N LEU A 111 -2.86 9.47 3.38
CA LEU A 111 -1.99 8.32 3.59
C LEU A 111 -2.00 7.95 5.08
N GLY A 112 -2.70 6.86 5.43
CA GLY A 112 -2.66 6.34 6.79
C GLY A 112 -1.27 5.81 7.15
N CYS A 113 -0.71 4.93 6.30
CA CYS A 113 0.67 4.48 6.39
C CYS A 113 1.12 3.71 5.13
N VAL A 114 2.44 3.52 5.03
CA VAL A 114 3.04 2.48 4.19
C VAL A 114 3.26 1.23 5.04
N LEU A 115 2.69 0.10 4.62
CA LEU A 115 2.93 -1.21 5.23
C LEU A 115 4.19 -1.84 4.62
N VAL A 116 5.21 -2.02 5.44
CA VAL A 116 6.49 -2.65 5.08
C VAL A 116 6.51 -4.08 5.63
N GLN A 117 5.72 -4.95 5.01
CA GLN A 117 5.64 -6.35 5.39
C GLN A 117 6.80 -7.16 4.78
N PHE A 118 7.62 -7.79 5.62
CA PHE A 118 8.72 -8.65 5.20
C PHE A 118 8.29 -10.12 4.97
N PRO A 119 9.03 -10.90 4.16
CA PRO A 119 8.76 -12.32 3.97
C PRO A 119 9.10 -13.14 5.21
N THR A 120 8.59 -14.38 5.27
CA THR A 120 8.85 -15.32 6.39
C THR A 120 10.33 -15.66 6.59
N ALA A 121 11.16 -15.51 5.55
CA ALA A 121 12.61 -15.72 5.62
C ALA A 121 13.39 -14.54 6.25
N PHE A 122 12.72 -13.43 6.59
CA PHE A 122 13.34 -12.25 7.19
C PHE A 122 13.53 -12.45 8.71
N PHE A 123 14.58 -13.20 9.08
CA PHE A 123 14.90 -13.51 10.48
C PHE A 123 15.54 -12.33 11.23
N PRO A 124 15.46 -12.28 12.57
CA PRO A 124 16.08 -11.22 13.36
C PRO A 124 17.61 -11.36 13.37
N LYS A 125 18.27 -10.71 12.41
CA LYS A 125 19.73 -10.61 12.27
C LYS A 125 20.18 -9.14 12.29
N PRO A 126 21.43 -8.84 12.66
CA PRO A 126 21.95 -7.46 12.63
C PRO A 126 21.74 -6.78 11.27
N GLU A 127 22.02 -7.47 10.17
CA GLU A 127 21.89 -6.93 8.81
C GLU A 127 20.43 -6.60 8.46
N ASN A 128 19.50 -7.45 8.92
CA ASN A 128 18.06 -7.25 8.72
C ASN A 128 17.52 -6.10 9.59
N ARG A 129 18.03 -5.95 10.82
CA ARG A 129 17.74 -4.78 11.66
C ARG A 129 18.24 -3.49 10.98
N ASP A 130 19.46 -3.51 10.45
CA ASP A 130 20.03 -2.35 9.77
C ASP A 130 19.22 -2.01 8.51
N TYR A 131 18.73 -3.02 7.79
CA TYR A 131 17.82 -2.80 6.67
C TYR A 131 16.49 -2.15 7.07
N ILE A 132 15.89 -2.58 8.20
CA ILE A 132 14.70 -1.90 8.77
C ILE A 132 15.00 -0.40 9.02
N LEU A 133 16.17 -0.09 9.58
CA LEU A 133 16.58 1.30 9.81
C LEU A 133 16.76 2.06 8.50
N THR A 134 17.32 1.43 7.46
CA THR A 134 17.40 1.99 6.11
C THR A 134 16.02 2.28 5.52
N CYS A 135 15.04 1.38 5.67
CA CYS A 135 13.66 1.63 5.24
C CYS A 135 13.08 2.87 5.94
N LYS A 136 13.29 2.99 7.26
CA LYS A 136 12.83 4.13 8.06
C LYS A 136 13.49 5.45 7.64
N GLU A 137 14.79 5.45 7.38
CA GLU A 137 15.52 6.63 6.91
C GLU A 137 14.98 7.11 5.55
N ARG A 138 14.80 6.19 4.61
CA ARG A 138 14.35 6.52 3.25
C ARG A 138 12.90 6.97 3.17
N LEU A 139 12.07 6.60 4.13
CA LEU A 139 10.66 6.98 4.19
C LEU A 139 10.37 7.84 5.45
N SER A 140 11.36 8.62 5.90
CA SER A 140 11.38 9.27 7.23
C SER A 140 10.23 10.23 7.55
N ASP A 141 9.65 10.86 6.53
CA ASP A 141 8.51 11.79 6.58
C ASP A 141 7.17 11.11 6.22
N ILE A 142 7.19 9.80 5.96
CA ILE A 142 6.03 8.99 5.61
C ILE A 142 5.68 8.10 6.80
N PRO A 143 4.41 8.00 7.23
CA PRO A 143 4.03 7.08 8.30
C PRO A 143 4.30 5.62 7.87
N LEU A 144 5.08 4.88 8.68
CA LEU A 144 5.45 3.48 8.41
C LEU A 144 4.91 2.53 9.46
N VAL A 145 4.53 1.34 9.01
CA VAL A 145 4.24 0.18 9.86
C VAL A 145 5.04 -1.01 9.33
N ILE A 146 5.74 -1.71 10.23
CA ILE A 146 6.57 -2.89 9.94
C ILE A 146 5.97 -4.10 10.66
#